data_AF-A0A963DPM3-F1
#
_entry.id   AF-A0A963DPM3-F1
#
_cell.length_a   1.000
_cell.length_b   1.000
_cell.length_c   1.000
_cell.angle_alpha   90.00
_cell.angle_beta   90.00
_cell.angle_gamma   90.00
#
_symmetry.space_group_name_H-M   'P 1'
#
loop_
_entity.id
_entity.type
_entity.pdbx_description
1 polymer ?
#
loop_
_entity_poly.entity_id
_entity_poly.type
_entity_poly.pdbx_seq_one_letter_code
_entity_poly.pdbx_strand_id
1 'polypeptide(L)'
;GLFIPLIVVNCCVLGRAESFASKQPVAASAADGLAMGLGLTLALVVIGGCREVLGSATLFAHASLLLGDSFAFLETTLIQDYKGFLLMLLPPGGFLVLGFLLAGKRVMERVMEKREVKEEFHCSVH
;
A
#
# COMPACT_ATOMS: atom_id res chain seq x y z
N GLY A 1 0.67 -18.89 -14.47
CA GLY A 1 -0.53 -19.70 -14.17
C GLY A 1 -1.22 -19.28 -12.89
N LEU A 2 -0.52 -19.23 -11.74
CA LEU A 2 -1.16 -19.07 -10.42
C LEU A 2 -1.89 -17.74 -10.21
N PHE A 3 -1.48 -16.65 -10.84
CA PHE A 3 -2.10 -15.34 -10.61
C PHE A 3 -3.50 -15.19 -11.22
N ILE A 4 -3.82 -15.94 -12.28
CA ILE A 4 -5.12 -15.87 -12.98
C ILE A 4 -6.29 -16.20 -12.05
N PRO A 5 -6.28 -17.33 -11.30
CA PRO A 5 -7.32 -17.62 -10.32
C PRO A 5 -7.34 -16.61 -9.15
N LEU A 6 -6.20 -16.07 -8.72
CA LEU A 6 -6.13 -15.05 -7.66
C LEU A 6 -6.73 -13.70 -8.07
N ILE A 7 -6.64 -13.35 -9.35
CA ILE A 7 -7.23 -12.11 -9.89
C ILE A 7 -8.74 -12.26 -10.01
N VAL A 8 -9.24 -13.38 -10.57
CA VAL A 8 -10.67 -13.57 -10.79
C VAL A 8 -11.47 -13.73 -9.49
N VAL A 9 -10.85 -14.26 -8.43
CA VAL A 9 -11.49 -14.36 -7.09
C VAL A 9 -11.21 -13.14 -6.20
N ASN A 10 -10.54 -12.10 -6.71
CA ASN A 10 -10.30 -10.89 -5.94
C ASN A 10 -11.64 -10.18 -5.66
N CYS A 11 -12.08 -10.24 -4.40
CA CYS A 11 -13.37 -9.71 -3.98
C CYS A 11 -13.53 -8.20 -4.26
N CYS A 12 -12.41 -7.45 -4.24
CA CYS A 12 -12.42 -6.02 -4.51
C CYS A 12 -12.75 -5.75 -6.00
N VAL A 13 -12.09 -6.49 -6.90
CA VAL A 13 -12.31 -6.38 -8.36
C VAL A 13 -13.69 -6.87 -8.74
N LEU A 14 -14.13 -8.04 -8.24
CA LEU A 14 -15.48 -8.55 -8.47
C LEU A 14 -16.56 -7.58 -7.97
N GLY A 15 -16.38 -7.03 -6.76
CA GLY A 15 -17.30 -6.08 -6.12
C GLY A 15 -17.49 -4.78 -6.90
N ARG A 16 -16.45 -4.29 -7.55
CA ARG A 16 -16.55 -3.11 -8.43
C ARG A 16 -17.06 -3.47 -9.82
N ALA A 17 -16.68 -4.61 -10.36
CA ALA A 17 -17.22 -5.08 -11.63
C ALA A 17 -18.75 -5.24 -11.57
N GLU A 18 -19.30 -5.82 -10.50
CA GLU A 18 -20.75 -5.97 -10.35
C GLU A 18 -21.49 -4.64 -10.16
N SER A 19 -20.90 -3.68 -9.44
CA SER A 19 -21.56 -2.42 -9.07
C SER A 19 -21.39 -1.29 -10.09
N PHE A 20 -20.22 -1.20 -10.75
CA PHE A 20 -19.89 -0.13 -11.70
C PHE A 20 -20.09 -0.54 -13.16
N ALA A 21 -19.68 -1.76 -13.57
CA ALA A 21 -19.79 -2.17 -14.96
C ALA A 21 -21.25 -2.45 -15.38
N SER A 22 -22.13 -2.75 -14.42
CA SER A 22 -23.56 -2.98 -14.68
C SER A 22 -24.37 -1.70 -14.94
N LYS A 23 -23.84 -0.52 -14.62
CA LYS A 23 -24.60 0.75 -14.64
C LYS A 23 -23.94 1.90 -15.40
N GLN A 24 -22.69 1.78 -15.82
CA GLN A 24 -21.88 2.89 -16.35
C GLN A 24 -21.30 2.58 -17.75
N PRO A 25 -21.15 3.57 -18.65
CA PRO A 25 -20.55 3.38 -19.97
C PRO A 25 -19.12 2.81 -19.92
N VAL A 26 -18.76 2.06 -20.96
CA VAL A 26 -17.53 1.25 -21.05
C VAL A 26 -16.26 2.05 -20.76
N ALA A 27 -16.18 3.29 -21.25
CA ALA A 27 -15.02 4.17 -21.04
C ALA A 27 -14.85 4.61 -19.57
N ALA A 28 -15.96 4.86 -18.86
CA ALA A 28 -15.92 5.22 -17.44
C ALA A 28 -15.57 4.01 -16.56
N SER A 29 -16.08 2.81 -16.91
CA SER A 29 -15.73 1.56 -16.22
C SER A 29 -14.26 1.17 -16.43
N ALA A 30 -13.69 1.46 -17.60
CA ALA A 30 -12.27 1.24 -17.86
C ALA A 30 -11.37 2.15 -17.01
N ALA A 31 -11.72 3.43 -16.89
CA ALA A 31 -11.01 4.37 -16.01
C ALA A 31 -11.11 3.96 -14.53
N ASP A 32 -12.28 3.48 -14.08
CA ASP A 32 -12.46 2.95 -12.72
C ASP A 32 -11.56 1.74 -12.45
N GLY A 33 -11.53 0.77 -13.38
CA GLY A 33 -10.66 -0.40 -13.28
C GLY A 33 -9.18 -0.05 -13.22
N LEU A 34 -8.74 0.96 -13.98
CA LEU A 34 -7.36 1.47 -13.92
C LEU A 34 -7.05 2.14 -12.59
N ALA A 35 -7.93 3.02 -12.11
CA ALA A 35 -7.75 3.71 -10.83
C ALA A 35 -7.71 2.71 -9.65
N MET A 36 -8.61 1.73 -9.66
CA MET A 36 -8.68 0.64 -8.70
C MET A 36 -7.39 -0.21 -8.71
N GLY A 37 -6.91 -0.59 -9.89
CA GLY A 37 -5.68 -1.33 -10.06
C GLY A 37 -4.46 -0.57 -9.55
N LEU A 38 -4.32 0.70 -9.95
CA LEU A 38 -3.24 1.58 -9.49
C LEU A 38 -3.27 1.79 -7.97
N GLY A 39 -4.46 1.98 -7.39
CA GLY A 39 -4.62 2.11 -5.94
C GLY A 39 -4.20 0.85 -5.19
N LEU A 40 -4.56 -0.33 -5.70
CA LEU A 40 -4.14 -1.61 -5.12
C LEU A 40 -2.62 -1.79 -5.23
N THR A 41 -2.03 -1.50 -6.39
CA THR A 41 -0.57 -1.57 -6.58
C THR A 41 0.15 -0.63 -5.62
N LEU A 42 -0.30 0.63 -5.50
CA LEU A 42 0.31 1.61 -4.61
C LEU A 42 0.19 1.17 -3.14
N ALA A 43 -0.97 0.67 -2.72
CA ALA A 43 -1.15 0.13 -1.37
C ALA A 43 -0.20 -1.05 -1.09
N LEU A 44 -0.06 -1.98 -2.04
CA LEU A 44 0.85 -3.12 -1.93
C LEU A 44 2.33 -2.69 -1.89
N VAL A 45 2.71 -1.66 -2.66
CA VAL A 45 4.07 -1.08 -2.63
C VAL A 45 4.36 -0.46 -1.27
N VAL A 46 3.43 0.33 -0.71
CA VAL A 46 3.62 0.93 0.62
C VAL A 46 3.72 -0.13 1.70
N ILE A 47 2.81 -1.12 1.71
CA ILE A 47 2.83 -2.21 2.69
C ILE A 47 4.10 -3.06 2.53
N GLY A 48 4.49 -3.38 1.29
CA GLY A 48 5.71 -4.11 0.98
C GLY A 48 6.97 -3.38 1.44
N GLY A 49 7.08 -2.09 1.12
CA GLY A 49 8.20 -1.24 1.57
C GLY A 49 8.27 -1.14 3.09
N CYS A 50 7.13 -0.97 3.78
CA CYS A 50 7.10 -1.02 5.24
C CYS A 50 7.54 -2.38 5.79
N ARG A 51 7.14 -3.50 5.15
CA ARG A 51 7.56 -4.85 5.57
C ARG A 51 9.06 -5.09 5.34
N GLU A 52 9.64 -4.56 4.28
CA GLU A 52 11.08 -4.64 4.02
C GLU A 52 11.87 -3.81 5.03
N VAL A 53 11.44 -2.55 5.27
CA VAL A 53 12.06 -1.66 6.25
C VAL A 53 11.98 -2.25 7.67
N LEU A 54 10.85 -2.84 8.06
CA LEU A 54 10.70 -3.41 9.40
C LEU A 54 11.26 -4.84 9.53
N GLY A 55 11.38 -5.59 8.43
CA GLY A 55 11.86 -6.97 8.42
C GLY A 55 13.38 -7.08 8.35
N SER A 56 14.01 -6.26 7.51
CA SER A 56 15.45 -6.32 7.21
C SER A 56 16.19 -5.03 7.57
N ALA A 57 15.49 -3.96 8.00
CA ALA A 57 16.07 -2.64 8.25
C ALA A 57 16.82 -2.03 7.05
N THR A 58 16.51 -2.49 5.84
CA THR A 58 17.13 -2.08 4.57
C THR A 58 16.04 -1.72 3.57
N LEU A 59 16.16 -0.59 2.89
CA LEU A 59 15.36 -0.23 1.72
C LEU A 59 16.14 -0.71 0.49
N PHE A 60 15.58 -1.60 -0.33
CA PHE A 60 16.25 -2.20 -1.51
C PHE A 60 17.46 -3.13 -1.26
N ALA A 61 17.43 -4.02 -0.25
CA ALA A 61 18.44 -5.08 -0.18
C ALA A 61 18.40 -5.98 -1.43
N HIS A 62 19.57 -6.26 -2.03
CA HIS A 62 19.76 -7.10 -3.23
C HIS A 62 19.25 -6.53 -4.58
N ALA A 63 18.95 -5.23 -4.69
CA ALA A 63 18.65 -4.63 -6.01
C ALA A 63 19.83 -4.74 -7.00
N SER A 64 21.06 -4.72 -6.48
CA SER A 64 22.32 -4.96 -7.21
C SER A 64 22.37 -6.33 -7.91
N LEU A 65 21.80 -7.37 -7.30
CA LEU A 65 21.76 -8.73 -7.86
C LEU A 65 20.74 -8.88 -9.02
N LEU A 66 19.74 -8.00 -9.09
CA LEU A 66 18.62 -8.06 -10.04
C LEU A 66 18.75 -7.05 -11.19
N LEU A 67 19.35 -5.89 -10.97
CA LEU A 67 19.53 -4.82 -11.97
C LEU A 67 20.99 -4.64 -12.45
N GLY A 68 21.93 -5.43 -11.91
CA GLY A 68 23.36 -5.35 -12.23
C GLY A 68 24.12 -4.28 -11.41
N ASP A 69 25.46 -4.39 -11.40
CA ASP A 69 26.39 -3.62 -10.55
C ASP A 69 26.23 -2.09 -10.59
N SER A 70 25.51 -1.55 -11.58
CA SER A 70 25.24 -0.11 -11.73
C SER A 70 24.24 0.46 -10.71
N PHE A 71 23.47 -0.37 -9.99
CA PHE A 71 22.47 0.06 -8.99
C PHE A 71 22.91 -0.16 -7.53
N ALA A 72 24.19 -0.43 -7.29
CA ALA A 72 24.74 -0.56 -5.94
C ALA A 72 24.61 0.71 -5.07
N PHE A 73 24.37 1.88 -5.67
CA PHE A 73 24.22 3.15 -4.94
C PHE A 73 22.89 3.29 -4.16
N LEU A 74 21.86 2.49 -4.49
CA LEU A 74 20.58 2.51 -3.76
C LEU A 74 20.60 1.62 -2.51
N GLU A 75 21.67 0.84 -2.33
CA GLU A 75 21.84 -0.13 -1.26
C GLU A 75 22.27 0.57 0.03
N THR A 76 21.30 0.96 0.87
CA THR A 76 21.58 1.46 2.23
C THR A 76 21.54 0.30 3.22
N THR A 77 22.67 -0.39 3.37
CA THR A 77 22.88 -1.43 4.39
C THR A 77 23.21 -0.79 5.73
N LEU A 78 22.32 -0.87 6.72
CA LEU A 78 22.55 -0.30 8.05
C LEU A 78 23.17 -1.30 9.04
N ILE A 79 22.95 -2.62 8.95
CA ILE A 79 23.48 -3.62 9.91
C ILE A 79 23.70 -4.99 9.24
N GLN A 80 24.93 -5.53 9.30
CA GLN A 80 25.40 -6.77 8.65
C GLN A 80 24.98 -8.09 9.34
N ASP A 81 24.21 -8.05 10.44
CA ASP A 81 23.90 -9.24 11.24
C ASP A 81 22.50 -9.19 11.88
N TYR A 82 21.49 -8.77 11.10
CA TYR A 82 20.10 -8.88 11.53
C TYR A 82 19.50 -10.15 10.90
N LYS A 83 19.29 -11.20 11.70
CA LYS A 83 18.42 -12.31 11.33
C LYS A 83 17.03 -11.73 11.12
N GLY A 84 16.71 -11.38 9.88
CA GLY A 84 15.46 -10.72 9.50
C GLY A 84 14.26 -11.34 10.22
N PHE A 85 13.35 -10.49 10.70
CA PHE A 85 12.26 -10.95 11.55
C PHE A 85 11.31 -11.84 10.72
N LEU A 86 11.47 -13.16 10.78
CA LEU A 86 10.68 -14.15 10.01
C LEU A 86 9.16 -13.92 10.14
N LEU A 87 8.75 -13.43 11.30
CA LEU A 87 7.36 -13.07 11.61
C LEU A 87 6.81 -11.95 10.71
N MET A 88 7.67 -11.02 10.29
CA MET A 88 7.30 -9.93 9.38
C MET A 88 7.08 -10.45 7.95
N LEU A 89 7.80 -11.50 7.54
CA LEU A 89 7.72 -12.12 6.21
C LEU A 89 6.50 -13.04 6.07
N LEU A 90 6.06 -13.65 7.18
CA LEU A 90 4.87 -14.49 7.26
C LEU A 90 3.56 -13.66 7.14
N PRO A 91 2.41 -14.28 6.77
CA PRO A 91 1.10 -13.61 6.70
C PRO A 91 0.73 -12.72 7.92
N PRO A 92 0.98 -13.11 9.19
CA PRO A 92 0.74 -12.24 10.36
C PRO A 92 1.46 -10.88 10.30
N GLY A 93 2.66 -10.79 9.73
CA GLY A 93 3.38 -9.53 9.59
C GLY A 93 2.66 -8.53 8.68
N GLY A 94 2.01 -9.01 7.62
CA GLY A 94 1.21 -8.18 6.72
C GLY A 94 0.01 -7.55 7.43
N PHE A 95 -0.69 -8.32 8.27
CA PHE A 95 -1.82 -7.81 9.06
C PHE A 95 -1.38 -6.79 10.11
N LEU A 96 -0.23 -6.99 10.74
CA LEU A 96 0.32 -6.02 11.69
C LEU A 96 0.66 -4.69 11.02
N VAL A 97 1.37 -4.72 9.89
CA VAL A 97 1.71 -3.50 9.13
C VAL A 97 0.45 -2.80 8.64
N LEU A 98 -0.53 -3.54 8.12
CA LEU A 98 -1.82 -2.97 7.71
C LEU A 98 -2.56 -2.34 8.90
N GLY A 99 -2.58 -3.00 10.06
CA GLY A 99 -3.19 -2.48 11.27
C GLY A 99 -2.55 -1.18 11.76
N PHE A 100 -1.21 -1.10 11.76
CA PHE A 100 -0.47 0.11 12.10
C PHE A 100 -0.70 1.24 11.08
N LEU A 101 -0.71 0.91 9.78
CA LEU A 101 -0.95 1.89 8.72
C LEU A 101 -2.37 2.46 8.81
N LEU A 102 -3.37 1.61 9.07
CA LEU A 102 -4.75 2.04 9.30
C LEU A 102 -4.88 2.85 10.60
N ALA A 103 -4.20 2.48 11.67
CA ALA A 103 -4.17 3.26 12.91
C ALA A 103 -3.54 4.63 12.67
N GLY A 104 -2.41 4.69 11.96
CA GLY A 104 -1.74 5.93 11.56
C GLY A 104 -2.65 6.80 10.69
N LYS A 105 -3.25 6.22 9.64
CA LYS A 105 -4.22 6.92 8.79
C LYS A 105 -5.42 7.44 9.59
N ARG A 106 -5.98 6.66 10.52
CA ARG A 106 -7.07 7.08 11.42
C ARG A 106 -6.65 8.22 12.34
N VAL A 107 -5.43 8.21 12.86
CA VAL A 107 -4.89 9.31 13.67
C VAL A 107 -4.70 10.56 12.82
N MET A 108 -4.15 10.41 11.61
CA MET A 108 -3.98 11.51 10.65
C MET A 108 -5.33 12.08 10.23
N GLU A 109 -6.30 11.25 9.89
CA GLU A 109 -7.68 11.66 9.59
C GLU A 109 -8.28 12.39 10.79
N ARG A 110 -8.15 11.89 12.01
CA ARG A 110 -8.62 12.62 13.20
C ARG A 110 -7.90 13.95 13.42
N VAL A 111 -6.65 14.08 13.00
CA VAL A 111 -5.88 15.34 13.08
C VAL A 111 -6.27 16.29 11.95
N MET A 112 -6.55 15.76 10.74
CA MET A 112 -6.99 16.51 9.57
C MET A 112 -8.45 16.95 9.72
N GLU A 113 -9.34 16.08 10.17
CA GLU A 113 -10.71 16.39 10.57
C GLU A 113 -10.71 17.43 11.70
N LYS A 114 -9.77 17.36 12.66
CA LYS A 114 -9.59 18.44 13.66
C LYS A 114 -9.05 19.74 13.07
N ARG A 115 -8.38 19.73 11.91
CA ARG A 115 -7.94 20.94 11.20
C ARG A 115 -9.06 21.50 10.33
N GLU A 116 -9.83 20.65 9.67
CA GLU A 116 -11.00 21.01 8.86
C GLU A 116 -12.15 21.52 9.74
N VAL A 117 -12.45 20.85 10.86
CA VAL A 117 -13.43 21.34 11.87
C VAL A 117 -12.93 22.61 12.56
N LYS A 118 -11.61 22.82 12.71
CA LYS A 118 -11.04 24.06 13.26
C LYS A 118 -11.01 25.21 12.26
N GLU A 119 -10.86 24.94 10.96
CA GLU A 119 -11.07 25.92 9.88
C GLU A 119 -12.56 26.29 9.73
N GLU A 120 -13.48 25.32 9.80
CA GLU A 120 -14.93 25.56 9.76
C GLU A 120 -15.41 26.37 10.98
N PHE A 121 -14.89 26.10 12.19
CA PHE A 121 -15.19 26.91 13.38
C PHE A 121 -14.61 28.33 13.30
N HIS A 122 -13.52 28.53 12.57
CA HIS A 122 -12.91 29.86 12.40
C HIS A 122 -13.67 30.71 11.37
N CYS A 123 -14.25 30.10 10.32
CA CYS A 123 -15.03 30.81 9.31
C CYS A 123 -16.47 31.14 9.78
N SER A 124 -17.02 30.39 10.74
CA SER A 124 -18.40 30.60 11.23
C SER A 124 -18.54 31.58 12.41
N VAL A 125 -17.43 32.17 12.89
CA VAL A 125 -17.40 33.11 14.04
C VAL A 125 -17.00 34.54 13.60
N HIS A 126 -16.93 34.80 12.29
CA HIS A 126 -16.59 36.11 11.73
C HIS A 126 -17.67 36.66 10.80
#